data_AF-A0A925RBM0-F1
#
_entry.id   AF-A0A925RBM0-F1
#
_cell.length_a   1.000
_cell.length_b   1.000
_cell.length_c   1.000
_cell.angle_alpha   90.00
_cell.angle_beta   90.00
_cell.angle_gamma   90.00
#
_symmetry.space_group_name_H-M   'P 1'
#
loop_
_entity.id
_entity.type
_entity.pdbx_description
1 polymer ?
#
loop_
_entity_poly.entity_id
_entity_poly.type
_entity_poly.pdbx_seq_one_letter_code
_entity_poly.pdbx_strand_id
1 'polypeptide(L)'
;MTTEQRLQKLERQNRLWKVGVVCLGAVLLMGATRNPICPTIQAQKFELMDACGKARAELTMENGLPRLVFIQSDHSRNTFLGIDRDPSEGERAVLSLSNPDGSHCLHLKATENSAELFLNGGRSRNISLAARSDNTAKPFIRFNDETGVRVRIDSAPDRSRLQLFDTLGNPTFNAP
;
A
#
# COMPACT_ATOMS: atom_id res chain seq x y z
N MET A 1 -30.64 74.80 -12.52
CA MET A 1 -30.26 73.41 -12.85
C MET A 1 -31.42 72.79 -13.61
N THR A 2 -31.24 72.52 -14.91
CA THR A 2 -32.33 72.07 -15.79
C THR A 2 -32.62 70.58 -15.61
N THR A 3 -33.82 70.14 -15.96
CA THR A 3 -34.27 68.74 -15.86
C THR A 3 -33.36 67.78 -16.62
N GLU A 4 -32.81 68.21 -17.75
CA GLU A 4 -31.87 67.44 -18.59
C GLU A 4 -30.55 67.12 -17.86
N GLN A 5 -30.02 68.07 -17.09
CA GLN A 5 -28.78 67.87 -16.33
C GLN A 5 -28.95 66.82 -15.22
N ARG A 6 -30.16 66.71 -14.65
CA ARG A 6 -30.49 65.68 -13.66
C ARG A 6 -30.65 64.31 -14.31
N LEU A 7 -31.26 64.25 -15.48
CA LEU A 7 -31.42 63.00 -16.24
C LEU A 7 -30.07 62.40 -16.64
N GLN A 8 -29.17 63.22 -17.18
CA GLN A 8 -27.85 62.78 -17.64
C GLN A 8 -26.98 62.27 -16.48
N LYS A 9 -27.12 62.86 -15.28
CA LYS A 9 -26.43 62.41 -14.07
C LYS A 9 -26.97 61.05 -13.60
N LEU A 10 -28.28 60.85 -13.64
CA LEU A 10 -28.92 59.59 -13.27
C LEU A 10 -28.56 58.45 -14.23
N GLU A 11 -28.49 58.71 -15.55
CA GLU A 11 -28.10 57.69 -16.52
C GLU A 11 -26.66 57.21 -16.35
N ARG A 12 -25.72 58.12 -16.10
CA ARG A 12 -24.32 57.76 -15.83
C ARG A 12 -24.18 56.91 -14.57
N GLN A 13 -24.90 57.26 -13.51
CA GLN A 13 -24.90 56.48 -12.26
C GLN A 13 -25.57 55.12 -12.44
N ASN A 14 -26.70 55.06 -13.15
CA ASN A 14 -27.40 53.81 -13.43
C ASN A 14 -26.54 52.84 -14.27
N ARG A 15 -25.81 53.36 -15.27
CA ARG A 15 -24.90 52.56 -16.08
C ARG A 15 -23.73 51.99 -15.26
N LEU A 16 -23.14 52.79 -14.36
CA LEU A 16 -22.05 52.32 -13.50
C LEU A 16 -22.50 51.25 -12.50
N TRP A 17 -23.69 51.40 -11.91
CA TRP A 17 -24.27 50.39 -11.03
C TRP A 17 -24.58 49.08 -11.76
N LYS A 18 -25.16 49.15 -12.96
CA LYS A 18 -25.44 47.95 -13.77
C LYS A 18 -24.16 47.18 -14.11
N VAL A 19 -23.10 47.87 -14.53
CA VAL A 19 -21.80 47.22 -14.82
C VAL A 19 -21.18 46.64 -13.54
N GLY A 20 -21.24 47.36 -12.42
CA GLY A 20 -20.75 46.87 -11.13
C GLY A 20 -21.45 45.59 -10.67
N VAL A 21 -22.78 45.53 -10.80
CA VAL A 21 -23.57 44.34 -10.43
C VAL A 21 -23.23 43.13 -11.32
N VAL A 22 -23.06 43.34 -12.63
CA VAL A 22 -22.71 42.26 -13.56
C VAL A 22 -21.30 41.73 -13.28
N CYS A 23 -20.31 42.60 -13.06
CA CYS A 23 -18.95 42.18 -12.72
C CYS A 23 -18.88 41.45 -11.38
N LEU A 24 -19.62 41.93 -10.36
CA LEU A 24 -19.68 41.27 -9.05
C LEU A 24 -20.32 39.87 -9.16
N GLY A 25 -21.38 39.73 -9.98
CA GLY A 25 -22.00 38.44 -10.27
C GLY A 25 -21.03 37.46 -10.94
N ALA A 26 -20.23 37.93 -11.90
CA ALA A 26 -19.23 37.10 -12.58
C ALA A 26 -18.13 36.61 -11.64
N VAL A 27 -17.64 37.47 -10.73
CA VAL A 27 -16.61 37.10 -9.74
C VAL A 27 -17.16 36.11 -8.71
N LEU A 28 -18.40 36.26 -8.27
CA LEU A 28 -19.06 35.30 -7.36
C LEU A 28 -19.26 33.93 -8.02
N LEU A 29 -19.58 33.89 -9.32
CA LEU A 29 -19.70 32.64 -10.08
C LEU A 29 -18.34 31.94 -10.27
N MET A 30 -17.26 32.69 -10.51
CA MET A 30 -15.90 32.13 -10.61
C MET A 30 -15.32 31.69 -9.26
N GLY A 31 -15.76 32.29 -8.14
CA GLY A 31 -15.38 31.86 -6.79
C GLY A 31 -16.10 30.60 -6.28
N ALA A 32 -17.10 30.10 -7.01
CA ALA A 32 -17.92 28.95 -6.62
C ALA A 32 -17.42 27.60 -7.16
N THR A 33 -16.38 27.56 -8.00
CA THR A 33 -15.68 26.31 -8.34
C THR A 33 -14.76 25.88 -7.20
N ARG A 34 -15.36 25.71 -6.01
CA ARG A 34 -14.72 25.10 -4.86
C ARG A 34 -14.48 23.64 -5.18
N ASN A 35 -13.21 23.24 -5.02
CA ASN A 35 -12.63 21.91 -4.93
C ASN A 35 -13.42 20.76 -5.56
N PRO A 36 -12.84 19.95 -6.47
CA PRO A 36 -13.45 18.68 -6.82
C PRO A 36 -13.77 17.93 -5.53
N ILE A 37 -15.05 17.86 -5.20
CA ILE A 37 -15.56 17.08 -4.08
C ILE A 37 -15.30 15.66 -4.55
N CYS A 38 -14.17 15.07 -4.16
CA CYS A 38 -13.96 13.64 -4.33
C CYS A 38 -15.07 12.98 -3.50
N PRO A 39 -16.13 12.43 -4.12
CA PRO A 39 -17.20 11.86 -3.34
C PRO A 39 -16.62 10.64 -2.61
N THR A 40 -16.62 10.70 -1.28
CA THR A 40 -16.28 9.52 -0.48
C THR A 40 -17.38 8.50 -0.69
N ILE A 41 -17.06 7.40 -1.36
CA ILE A 41 -17.99 6.27 -1.51
C ILE A 41 -17.88 5.42 -0.25
N GLN A 42 -18.94 5.40 0.54
CA GLN A 42 -19.09 4.47 1.66
C GLN A 42 -19.92 3.28 1.20
N ALA A 43 -19.39 2.08 1.34
CA ALA A 43 -20.10 0.84 1.05
C ALA A 43 -19.90 -0.15 2.20
N GLN A 44 -20.87 -1.04 2.39
CA GLN A 44 -20.75 -2.13 3.35
C GLN A 44 -19.78 -3.21 2.86
N LYS A 45 -19.61 -3.33 1.54
CA LYS A 45 -18.81 -4.37 0.90
C LYS A 45 -18.27 -3.90 -0.45
N PHE A 46 -17.03 -4.24 -0.74
CA PHE A 46 -16.45 -4.10 -2.07
C PHE A 46 -16.03 -5.48 -2.57
N GLU A 47 -16.64 -5.92 -3.67
CA GLU A 47 -16.31 -7.17 -4.35
C GLU A 47 -15.96 -6.89 -5.80
N LEU A 48 -14.89 -7.51 -6.27
CA LEU A 48 -14.56 -7.60 -7.69
C LEU A 48 -15.20 -8.88 -8.23
N MET A 49 -16.11 -8.76 -9.18
CA MET A 49 -16.78 -9.89 -9.84
C MET A 49 -16.24 -10.09 -11.26
N ASP A 50 -16.22 -11.34 -11.73
CA ASP A 50 -15.98 -11.66 -13.14
C ASP A 50 -17.26 -11.56 -13.98
N ALA A 51 -17.14 -11.77 -15.30
CA ALA A 51 -18.26 -11.70 -16.24
C ALA A 51 -19.37 -12.74 -15.99
N CYS A 52 -19.07 -13.81 -15.23
CA CYS A 52 -20.03 -14.84 -14.83
C CYS A 52 -20.69 -14.52 -13.48
N GLY A 53 -20.37 -13.38 -12.86
CA GLY A 53 -20.87 -12.99 -11.54
C GLY A 53 -20.14 -13.64 -10.37
N LYS A 54 -18.99 -14.30 -10.60
CA LYS A 54 -18.20 -14.92 -9.52
C LYS A 54 -17.22 -13.92 -8.92
N ALA A 55 -17.21 -13.81 -7.59
CA ALA A 55 -16.25 -12.97 -6.87
C ALA A 55 -14.79 -13.45 -7.07
N ARG A 56 -13.90 -12.50 -7.34
CA ARG A 56 -12.45 -12.69 -7.59
C ARG A 56 -11.57 -11.94 -6.62
N ALA A 57 -12.08 -10.88 -5.99
CA ALA A 57 -11.45 -10.26 -4.84
C ALA A 57 -12.48 -9.58 -3.95
N GLU A 58 -12.17 -9.42 -2.68
CA GLU A 58 -12.99 -8.63 -1.74
C GLU A 58 -12.09 -7.74 -0.87
N LEU A 59 -12.55 -6.51 -0.61
CA LEU A 59 -11.98 -5.66 0.43
C LEU A 59 -12.80 -5.88 1.70
N THR A 60 -12.16 -6.40 2.74
CA THR A 60 -12.81 -6.84 3.98
C THR A 60 -12.04 -6.37 5.22
N MET A 61 -12.67 -6.51 6.38
CA MET A 61 -12.06 -6.31 7.69
C MET A 61 -11.89 -7.67 8.36
N GLU A 62 -10.65 -8.12 8.55
CA GLU A 62 -10.33 -9.36 9.25
C GLU A 62 -9.66 -9.01 10.58
N ASN A 63 -10.22 -9.47 11.71
CA ASN A 63 -9.72 -9.14 13.05
C ASN A 63 -9.58 -7.62 13.31
N GLY A 64 -10.45 -6.82 12.69
CA GLY A 64 -10.43 -5.36 12.78
C GLY A 64 -9.38 -4.67 11.89
N LEU A 65 -8.73 -5.41 10.99
CA LEU A 65 -7.71 -4.88 10.08
C LEU A 65 -8.15 -4.99 8.61
N PRO A 66 -7.80 -4.00 7.77
CA PRO A 66 -8.19 -4.01 6.36
C PRO A 66 -7.37 -5.03 5.56
N ARG A 67 -8.06 -5.81 4.72
CA ARG A 67 -7.44 -6.77 3.80
C ARG A 67 -8.14 -6.79 2.45
N LEU A 68 -7.35 -6.79 1.39
CA LEU A 68 -7.76 -7.16 0.04
C LEU A 68 -7.42 -8.63 -0.17
N VAL A 69 -8.45 -9.47 -0.27
CA VAL A 69 -8.32 -10.93 -0.44
C VAL A 69 -8.63 -11.28 -1.88
N PHE A 70 -7.77 -12.06 -2.51
CA PHE A 70 -7.99 -12.61 -3.85
C PHE A 70 -8.59 -14.02 -3.74
N ILE A 71 -9.69 -14.25 -4.45
CA ILE A 71 -10.47 -15.47 -4.41
C ILE A 71 -10.14 -16.31 -5.66
N GLN A 72 -9.62 -17.51 -5.44
CA GLN A 72 -9.27 -18.42 -6.52
C GLN A 72 -10.50 -19.15 -7.08
N SER A 73 -10.33 -19.89 -8.17
CA SER A 73 -11.41 -20.64 -8.83
C SER A 73 -12.03 -21.72 -7.93
N ASP A 74 -11.28 -22.25 -6.97
CA ASP A 74 -11.73 -23.22 -5.98
C ASP A 74 -12.35 -22.57 -4.71
N HIS A 75 -12.53 -21.25 -4.71
CA HIS A 75 -12.98 -20.43 -3.57
C HIS A 75 -11.97 -20.32 -2.41
N SER A 76 -10.73 -20.77 -2.59
CA SER A 76 -9.66 -20.52 -1.62
C SER A 76 -9.29 -19.03 -1.54
N ARG A 77 -8.86 -18.60 -0.36
CA ARG A 77 -8.58 -17.20 0.02
C ARG A 77 -7.12 -17.03 0.42
N ASN A 78 -6.24 -17.64 -0.36
CA ASN A 78 -4.86 -17.91 0.03
C ASN A 78 -3.89 -16.80 -0.38
N THR A 79 -4.40 -15.76 -1.04
CA THR A 79 -3.62 -14.61 -1.52
C THR A 79 -4.27 -13.32 -1.02
N PHE A 80 -3.50 -12.47 -0.34
CA PHE A 80 -4.03 -11.22 0.20
C PHE A 80 -2.97 -10.13 0.29
N LEU A 81 -3.44 -8.88 0.30
CA LEU A 81 -2.69 -7.68 0.63
C LEU A 81 -3.42 -6.96 1.77
N GLY A 82 -2.73 -6.60 2.84
CA GLY A 82 -3.37 -5.85 3.91
C GLY A 82 -2.49 -5.63 5.13
N ILE A 83 -3.14 -5.42 6.27
CA ILE A 83 -2.45 -5.32 7.56
C ILE A 83 -2.62 -6.64 8.31
N ASP A 84 -1.52 -7.10 8.90
CA ASP A 84 -1.49 -8.25 9.79
C ASP A 84 -1.00 -7.82 11.19
N ARG A 85 -1.39 -8.55 12.23
CA ARG A 85 -0.97 -8.27 13.60
C ARG A 85 -0.14 -9.42 14.14
N ASP A 86 1.12 -9.14 14.39
CA ASP A 86 2.03 -10.03 15.08
C ASP A 86 2.03 -9.67 16.59
N PRO A 87 1.87 -10.63 17.51
CA PRO A 87 1.92 -10.35 18.95
C PRO A 87 3.24 -9.73 19.41
N SER A 88 4.34 -9.98 18.69
CA SER A 88 5.69 -9.51 19.04
C SER A 88 6.11 -8.24 18.30
N GLU A 89 5.61 -8.03 17.08
CA GLU A 89 6.01 -6.91 16.21
C GLU A 89 4.92 -5.85 16.00
N GLY A 90 3.68 -6.11 16.43
CA GLY A 90 2.54 -5.20 16.22
C GLY A 90 1.92 -5.32 14.83
N GLU A 91 1.35 -4.22 14.34
CA GLU A 91 0.70 -4.16 13.02
C GLU A 91 1.71 -3.93 11.91
N ARG A 92 1.63 -4.72 10.84
CA ARG A 92 2.55 -4.66 9.69
C ARG A 92 1.83 -4.82 8.37
N ALA A 93 2.34 -4.15 7.34
CA ALA A 93 1.84 -4.34 5.98
C ALA A 93 2.35 -5.67 5.43
N VAL A 94 1.44 -6.48 4.89
CA VAL A 94 1.75 -7.82 4.38
C VAL A 94 1.13 -8.02 2.99
N LEU A 95 1.92 -8.54 2.08
CA LEU A 95 1.47 -9.18 0.84
C LEU A 95 1.84 -10.66 0.92
N SER A 96 0.82 -11.52 0.88
CA SER A 96 0.98 -12.97 0.98
C SER A 96 0.42 -13.66 -0.26
N LEU A 97 1.22 -14.53 -0.85
CA LEU A 97 0.79 -15.53 -1.83
C LEU A 97 0.97 -16.91 -1.18
N SER A 98 -0.10 -17.67 -1.07
CA SER A 98 -0.07 -19.03 -0.53
C SER A 98 -0.56 -20.04 -1.55
N ASN A 99 -0.01 -21.24 -1.45
CA ASN A 99 -0.42 -22.41 -2.21
C ASN A 99 -1.85 -22.83 -1.80
N PRO A 100 -2.52 -23.69 -2.59
CA PRO A 100 -3.86 -24.19 -2.27
C PRO A 100 -3.97 -24.90 -0.91
N ASP A 101 -2.88 -25.53 -0.45
CA ASP A 101 -2.78 -26.19 0.86
C ASP A 101 -2.62 -25.21 2.04
N GLY A 102 -2.63 -23.89 1.79
CA GLY A 102 -2.43 -22.84 2.78
C GLY A 102 -0.96 -22.57 3.10
N SER A 103 -0.02 -23.36 2.57
CA SER A 103 1.41 -23.09 2.76
C SER A 103 1.81 -21.82 2.01
N HIS A 104 2.45 -20.91 2.72
CA HIS A 104 2.93 -19.66 2.17
C HIS A 104 4.02 -19.90 1.12
N CYS A 105 3.85 -19.35 -0.09
CA CYS A 105 4.82 -19.42 -1.18
C CYS A 105 5.65 -18.14 -1.29
N LEU A 106 5.02 -16.99 -1.07
CA LEU A 106 5.67 -15.68 -1.04
C LEU A 106 5.05 -14.83 0.06
N HIS A 107 5.90 -14.22 0.88
CA HIS A 107 5.51 -13.24 1.88
C HIS A 107 6.40 -12.02 1.76
N LEU A 108 5.79 -10.87 1.57
CA LEU A 108 6.42 -9.57 1.68
C LEU A 108 5.86 -8.91 2.91
N LYS A 109 6.71 -8.60 3.88
CA LYS A 109 6.33 -7.88 5.08
C LYS A 109 7.18 -6.63 5.25
N ALA A 110 6.54 -5.55 5.66
CA ALA A 110 7.20 -4.31 6.02
C ALA A 110 6.72 -3.86 7.40
N THR A 111 7.68 -3.62 8.28
CA THR A 111 7.50 -2.98 9.58
C THR A 111 8.13 -1.58 9.55
N GLU A 112 8.05 -0.85 10.66
CA GLU A 112 8.74 0.43 10.79
C GLU A 112 10.26 0.30 10.62
N ASN A 113 10.82 -0.86 11.04
CA ASN A 113 12.26 -1.06 11.13
C ASN A 113 12.79 -2.14 10.18
N SER A 114 11.93 -2.85 9.46
CA SER A 114 12.35 -3.96 8.61
C SER A 114 11.50 -4.09 7.35
N ALA A 115 12.13 -4.56 6.28
CA ALA A 115 11.45 -5.10 5.12
C ALA A 115 11.99 -6.49 4.85
N GLU A 116 11.10 -7.47 4.72
CA GLU A 116 11.47 -8.86 4.51
C GLU A 116 10.66 -9.46 3.36
N LEU A 117 11.35 -10.17 2.48
CA LEU A 117 10.81 -11.03 1.44
C LEU A 117 11.15 -12.47 1.81
N PHE A 118 10.12 -13.30 1.92
CA PHE A 118 10.22 -14.72 2.18
C PHE A 118 9.63 -15.48 1.00
N LEU A 119 10.42 -16.33 0.36
CA LEU A 119 10.00 -17.26 -0.68
C LEU A 119 10.08 -18.67 -0.11
N ASN A 120 9.04 -19.47 -0.23
CA ASN A 120 9.01 -20.84 0.26
C ASN A 120 8.52 -21.76 -0.85
N GLY A 121 9.41 -22.64 -1.29
CA GLY A 121 9.16 -23.60 -2.36
C GLY A 121 8.47 -24.89 -1.89
N GLY A 122 7.90 -24.91 -0.68
CA GLY A 122 7.42 -26.13 -0.03
C GLY A 122 8.56 -26.93 0.60
N ARG A 123 8.28 -28.13 1.14
CA ARG A 123 9.24 -29.05 1.80
C ARG A 123 10.39 -28.34 2.55
N SER A 124 10.07 -27.29 3.30
CA SER A 124 11.03 -26.49 4.07
C SER A 124 12.17 -25.79 3.31
N ARG A 125 12.14 -25.74 1.96
CA ARG A 125 13.10 -24.94 1.19
C ARG A 125 12.61 -23.51 1.10
N ASN A 126 13.37 -22.60 1.68
CA ASN A 126 12.99 -21.19 1.66
C ASN A 126 14.19 -20.28 1.40
N ILE A 127 13.89 -19.16 0.76
CA ILE A 127 14.81 -18.07 0.50
C ILE A 127 14.27 -16.88 1.25
N SER A 128 15.10 -16.26 2.09
CA SER A 128 14.74 -15.07 2.84
C SER A 128 15.67 -13.93 2.45
N LEU A 129 15.08 -12.80 2.06
CA LEU A 129 15.74 -11.51 1.94
C LEU A 129 15.22 -10.63 3.07
N ALA A 130 16.12 -10.00 3.82
CA ALA A 130 15.73 -9.05 4.84
C ALA A 130 16.65 -7.84 4.80
N ALA A 131 16.08 -6.67 4.99
CA ALA A 131 16.79 -5.44 5.30
C ALA A 131 16.19 -4.85 6.57
N ARG A 132 17.04 -4.42 7.50
CA ARG A 132 16.63 -3.72 8.71
C ARG A 132 17.25 -2.33 8.72
N SER A 133 16.44 -1.34 9.09
CA SER A 133 16.87 0.06 9.19
C SER A 133 17.50 0.37 10.54
N ASP A 134 17.14 -0.40 11.57
CA ASP A 134 17.80 -0.35 12.86
C ASP A 134 19.11 -1.15 12.75
N ASN A 135 20.25 -0.49 13.00
CA ASN A 135 21.61 -1.06 12.92
C ASN A 135 21.84 -2.34 13.77
N THR A 136 20.81 -2.86 14.42
CA THR A 136 20.79 -4.09 15.20
C THR A 136 20.89 -5.34 14.31
N ALA A 137 20.40 -5.27 13.07
CA ALA A 137 20.41 -6.42 12.16
C ALA A 137 20.87 -6.04 10.76
N LYS A 138 21.79 -6.85 10.25
CA LYS A 138 22.42 -6.70 8.95
C LYS A 138 21.47 -7.13 7.83
N PRO A 139 21.41 -6.42 6.69
CA PRO A 139 20.76 -6.95 5.50
C PRO A 139 21.34 -8.31 5.15
N PHE A 140 20.47 -9.27 4.84
CA PHE A 140 20.90 -10.62 4.49
C PHE A 140 20.05 -11.25 3.40
N ILE A 141 20.69 -12.18 2.69
CA ILE A 141 20.09 -13.19 1.84
C ILE A 141 20.38 -14.53 2.49
N ARG A 142 19.36 -15.37 2.65
CA ARG A 142 19.48 -16.68 3.27
C ARG A 142 18.79 -17.72 2.41
N PHE A 143 19.45 -18.85 2.20
CA PHE A 143 18.88 -20.03 1.58
C PHE A 143 18.85 -21.13 2.63
N ASN A 144 17.66 -21.68 2.87
CA ASN A 144 17.44 -22.73 3.84
C ASN A 144 16.87 -23.98 3.14
N ASP A 145 17.17 -25.14 3.71
CA ASP A 145 16.48 -26.39 3.41
C ASP A 145 15.88 -27.00 4.69
N GLU A 146 15.46 -28.27 4.61
CA GLU A 146 14.85 -29.01 5.71
C GLU A 146 15.73 -29.12 6.97
N THR A 147 17.06 -29.01 6.87
CA THR A 147 17.96 -29.13 8.03
C THR A 147 18.51 -27.79 8.52
N GLY A 148 18.23 -26.69 7.80
CA GLY A 148 18.54 -25.34 8.26
C GLY A 148 19.18 -24.47 7.19
N VAL A 149 20.03 -23.54 7.62
CA VAL A 149 20.71 -22.59 6.73
C VAL A 149 21.76 -23.34 5.89
N ARG A 150 21.80 -23.07 4.59
CA ARG A 150 22.81 -23.60 3.66
C ARG A 150 23.71 -22.53 3.11
N VAL A 151 23.13 -21.40 2.76
CA VAL A 151 23.85 -20.25 2.23
C VAL A 151 23.36 -19.01 2.94
N ARG A 152 24.30 -18.19 3.38
CA ARG A 152 24.01 -16.87 3.94
C ARG A 152 24.94 -15.86 3.31
N ILE A 153 24.36 -14.78 2.83
CA ILE A 153 25.06 -13.57 2.45
C ILE A 153 24.57 -12.49 3.41
N ASP A 154 25.45 -11.85 4.16
CA ASP A 154 25.06 -10.68 4.97
C ASP A 154 26.05 -9.53 4.82
N SER A 155 25.52 -8.31 4.91
CA SER A 155 26.29 -7.08 4.80
C SER A 155 26.49 -6.45 6.18
N ALA A 156 27.74 -6.31 6.59
CA ALA A 156 28.16 -5.47 7.71
C ALA A 156 28.56 -4.07 7.21
N PRO A 157 28.63 -3.06 8.09
CA PRO A 157 29.11 -1.72 7.72
C PRO A 157 30.51 -1.74 7.07
N ASP A 158 31.33 -2.71 7.43
CA ASP A 158 32.75 -2.81 7.08
C ASP A 158 33.05 -3.95 6.08
N ARG A 159 32.13 -4.89 5.86
CA ARG A 159 32.36 -6.06 5.00
C ARG A 159 31.07 -6.77 4.64
N SER A 160 31.04 -7.41 3.47
CA SER A 160 30.08 -8.47 3.21
C SER A 160 30.65 -9.81 3.69
N ARG A 161 29.82 -10.85 3.76
CA ARG A 161 30.34 -12.22 3.84
C ARG A 161 29.43 -13.19 3.13
N LEU A 162 30.05 -14.22 2.57
CA LEU A 162 29.39 -15.42 2.07
C LEU A 162 29.76 -16.60 2.99
N GLN A 163 28.75 -17.22 3.59
CA GLN A 163 28.91 -18.41 4.41
C GLN A 163 28.14 -19.58 3.78
N LEU A 164 28.81 -20.74 3.70
CA LEU A 164 28.19 -22.02 3.37
C LEU A 164 28.16 -22.89 4.62
N PHE A 165 27.08 -23.64 4.81
CA PHE A 165 26.89 -24.51 5.97
C PHE A 165 26.63 -25.96 5.56
N ASP A 166 27.14 -26.90 6.34
CA ASP A 166 26.84 -28.33 6.19
C ASP A 166 25.43 -28.68 6.73
N THR A 167 25.08 -29.98 6.65
CA THR A 167 23.81 -30.53 7.14
C THR A 167 23.61 -30.42 8.66
N LEU A 168 24.70 -30.23 9.41
CA LEU A 168 24.70 -30.06 10.87
C LEU A 168 24.66 -28.57 11.26
N GLY A 169 24.70 -27.65 10.29
CA GLY A 169 24.71 -26.22 10.52
C GLY A 169 26.11 -25.64 10.82
N ASN A 170 27.18 -26.40 10.59
CA ASN A 170 28.55 -25.90 10.75
C ASN A 170 28.99 -25.15 9.48
N PRO A 171 29.71 -24.02 9.62
CA PRO A 171 30.24 -23.30 8.47
C PRO A 171 31.35 -24.13 7.79
N THR A 172 31.17 -24.45 6.52
CA THR A 172 32.16 -25.16 5.68
C THR A 172 32.99 -24.20 4.82
N PHE A 173 32.47 -23.01 4.58
CA PHE A 173 33.14 -21.96 3.81
C PHE A 173 32.77 -20.58 4.38
N ASN A 174 33.74 -19.68 4.38
CA ASN A 174 33.57 -18.32 4.85
C ASN A 174 34.47 -17.38 4.03
N ALA A 175 33.87 -16.61 3.13
CA ALA A 175 34.56 -15.57 2.37
C ALA A 175 34.10 -14.17 2.79
N PRO A 176 35.03 -13.20 2.89
CA PRO A 176 34.70 -11.78 3.02
C PRO A 176 34.09 -11.21 1.73
#